data_AF-A0A7W5L045-F1
#
_entry.id   AF-A0A7W5L045-F1
#
_cell.length_a   1.000
_cell.length_b   1.000
_cell.length_c   1.000
_cell.angle_alpha   90.00
_cell.angle_beta   90.00
_cell.angle_gamma   90.00
#
_symmetry.space_group_name_H-M   'P 1'
#
loop_
_entity.id
_entity.type
_entity.pdbx_description
1 polymer ?
#
loop_
_entity_poly.entity_id
_entity_poly.type
_entity_poly.pdbx_seq_one_letter_code
_entity_poly.pdbx_strand_id
1 'polypeptide(L)'
;MKSTMPVTCEVRYRLDPKKRTAFEAYAEVWIQLIERYGGTHHGYFMPREKPEGAGLSFPGAGADGEGDIAVALFTFPDEETYRGYRASVAADPDSIAANARFGADPPFKSYERLFLRPLPRGY
;
A
#
# COMPACT_ATOMS: atom_id res chain seq x y z
N MET A 1 28.39 4.09 12.57
CA MET A 1 27.09 4.38 11.93
C MET A 1 26.10 3.33 12.37
N LYS A 2 24.99 3.70 13.05
CA LYS A 2 23.90 2.75 13.29
C LYS A 2 23.33 2.37 11.91
N SER A 3 23.29 1.09 11.59
CA SER A 3 22.60 0.62 10.40
C SER A 3 21.10 0.90 10.60
N THR A 4 20.60 1.92 9.91
CA THR A 4 19.18 2.22 9.84
C THR A 4 18.52 1.14 8.99
N MET A 5 17.75 0.26 9.63
CA MET A 5 17.03 -0.78 8.91
C MET A 5 15.77 -0.16 8.27
N PRO A 6 15.61 -0.26 6.94
CA PRO A 6 14.43 0.27 6.26
C PRO A 6 13.16 -0.44 6.71
N VAL A 7 12.07 0.34 6.76
CA VAL A 7 10.73 -0.13 7.12
C VAL A 7 9.90 -0.15 5.84
N THR A 8 9.69 -1.33 5.26
CA THR A 8 8.76 -1.53 4.15
C THR A 8 7.40 -1.94 4.69
N CYS A 9 6.34 -1.29 4.24
CA CYS A 9 4.97 -1.62 4.64
C CYS A 9 4.17 -2.02 3.40
N GLU A 10 3.68 -3.25 3.38
CA GLU A 10 2.66 -3.72 2.46
C GLU A 10 1.29 -3.54 3.13
N VAL A 11 0.34 -2.98 2.40
CA VAL A 11 -1.06 -2.93 2.82
C VAL A 11 -1.90 -3.64 1.79
N ARG A 12 -2.65 -4.65 2.20
CA ARG A 12 -3.60 -5.35 1.32
C ARG A 12 -5.02 -4.93 1.68
N TYR A 13 -5.76 -4.49 0.68
CA TYR A 13 -7.15 -4.07 0.81
C TYR A 13 -8.04 -5.04 0.06
N ARG A 14 -9.04 -5.59 0.74
CA ARG A 14 -10.12 -6.32 0.06
C ARG A 14 -11.16 -5.35 -0.41
N LEU A 15 -11.27 -5.18 -1.71
CA LEU A 15 -12.10 -4.18 -2.34
C LEU A 15 -13.59 -4.49 -2.21
N ASP A 16 -14.39 -3.43 -2.15
CA ASP A 16 -15.79 -3.51 -2.54
C ASP A 16 -15.87 -3.33 -4.07
N PRO A 17 -16.37 -4.31 -4.84
CA PRO A 17 -16.49 -4.19 -6.29
C PRO A 17 -17.24 -2.93 -6.75
N LYS A 18 -18.16 -2.42 -5.93
CA LYS A 18 -18.96 -1.22 -6.25
C LYS A 18 -18.24 0.09 -5.94
N LYS A 19 -17.08 0.05 -5.28
CA LYS A 19 -16.36 1.25 -4.80
C LYS A 19 -14.95 1.39 -5.35
N ARG A 20 -14.61 0.69 -6.44
CA ARG A 20 -13.26 0.73 -7.03
C ARG A 20 -12.79 2.16 -7.38
N THR A 21 -13.64 2.97 -8.00
CA THR A 21 -13.28 4.38 -8.31
C THR A 21 -13.09 5.23 -7.05
N ALA A 22 -13.88 4.98 -6.00
CA ALA A 22 -13.67 5.65 -4.72
C ALA A 22 -12.36 5.21 -4.05
N PHE A 23 -11.95 3.96 -4.26
CA PHE A 23 -10.68 3.43 -3.79
C PHE A 23 -9.50 4.06 -4.52
N GLU A 24 -9.59 4.26 -5.84
CA GLU A 24 -8.55 4.95 -6.63
C GLU A 24 -8.35 6.38 -6.11
N ALA A 25 -9.44 7.13 -5.87
CA ALA A 25 -9.35 8.47 -5.29
C ALA A 25 -8.76 8.47 -3.86
N TYR A 26 -9.07 7.45 -3.05
CA TYR A 26 -8.43 7.26 -1.75
C TYR A 26 -6.92 6.99 -1.91
N ALA A 27 -6.54 6.10 -2.83
CA ALA A 27 -5.16 5.73 -3.09
C ALA A 27 -4.30 6.92 -3.54
N GLU A 28 -4.81 7.76 -4.45
CA GLU A 28 -4.12 8.96 -4.94
C GLU A 28 -3.70 9.91 -3.81
N VAL A 29 -4.57 10.13 -2.82
CA VAL A 29 -4.25 10.97 -1.65
C VAL A 29 -3.11 10.35 -0.84
N TRP A 30 -3.17 9.04 -0.57
CA TRP A 30 -2.17 8.38 0.25
C TRP A 30 -0.81 8.25 -0.44
N ILE A 31 -0.77 8.09 -1.77
CA ILE A 31 0.48 8.14 -2.54
C ILE A 31 1.19 9.48 -2.27
N GLN A 32 0.47 10.59 -2.45
CA GLN A 32 1.02 11.93 -2.26
C GLN A 32 1.46 12.18 -0.82
N LEU A 33 0.67 11.78 0.18
CA LEU A 33 1.00 11.94 1.60
C LEU A 33 2.26 11.16 1.99
N ILE A 34 2.42 9.93 1.51
CA ILE A 34 3.59 9.10 1.83
C ILE A 34 4.86 9.74 1.25
N GLU A 35 4.82 10.16 -0.02
CA GLU A 35 5.97 10.82 -0.67
C GLU A 35 6.30 12.17 -0.05
N ARG A 36 5.28 12.98 0.25
CA ARG A 36 5.41 14.29 0.91
C ARG A 36 6.19 14.20 2.22
N TYR A 37 6.01 13.12 2.97
CA TYR A 37 6.62 12.92 4.28
C TYR A 37 7.83 11.98 4.27
N GLY A 38 8.49 11.83 3.12
CA GLY A 38 9.80 11.18 3.01
C GLY A 38 9.76 9.67 2.84
N GLY A 39 8.60 9.09 2.61
CA GLY A 39 8.46 7.70 2.19
C GLY A 39 8.69 7.55 0.68
N THR A 40 9.22 6.42 0.25
CA THR A 40 9.20 6.01 -1.16
C THR A 40 7.98 5.15 -1.40
N HIS A 41 7.07 5.59 -2.26
CA HIS A 41 5.93 4.78 -2.68
C HIS A 41 6.36 3.86 -3.85
N HIS A 42 6.26 2.55 -3.68
CA HIS A 42 6.59 1.58 -4.73
C HIS A 42 5.41 1.32 -5.68
N GLY A 43 4.20 1.70 -5.25
CA GLY A 43 3.02 1.66 -6.07
C GLY A 43 1.78 1.32 -5.28
N TYR A 44 0.65 1.74 -5.84
CA TYR A 44 -0.68 1.33 -5.42
C TYR A 44 -1.27 0.55 -6.58
N PHE A 45 -1.53 -0.73 -6.35
CA PHE A 45 -1.82 -1.69 -7.40
C PHE A 45 -3.27 -2.15 -7.28
N MET A 46 -4.06 -1.90 -8.31
CA MET A 46 -5.40 -2.46 -8.47
C MET A 46 -5.32 -3.88 -9.06
N PRO A 47 -6.26 -4.78 -8.69
CA PRO A 47 -6.31 -6.09 -9.31
C PRO A 47 -6.61 -5.96 -10.81
N ARG A 48 -5.93 -6.78 -11.62
CA ARG A 48 -6.11 -6.85 -13.08
C ARG A 48 -6.14 -8.29 -13.54
N GLU A 49 -6.73 -8.52 -14.71
CA GLU A 49 -6.73 -9.85 -15.33
C GLU A 49 -5.30 -10.29 -15.66
N LYS A 50 -5.03 -11.59 -15.48
CA LYS A 50 -3.73 -12.16 -15.85
C LYS A 50 -3.53 -12.08 -17.36
N PRO A 51 -2.28 -11.92 -17.83
CA PRO A 51 -1.99 -12.01 -19.27
C PRO A 51 -2.40 -13.38 -19.83
N GLU A 52 -2.84 -13.40 -21.08
CA GLU A 52 -3.15 -14.64 -21.80
C GLU A 52 -1.91 -15.54 -21.87
N GLY A 53 -2.11 -16.85 -21.64
CA GLY A 53 -1.03 -17.84 -21.68
C GLY A 53 -0.06 -17.80 -20.49
N ALA A 54 -0.21 -16.88 -19.53
CA ALA A 54 0.62 -16.84 -18.33
C ALA A 54 0.27 -18.02 -17.40
N GLY A 55 1.22 -18.96 -17.28
CA GLY A 55 1.15 -20.09 -16.36
C GLY A 55 1.99 -19.88 -15.10
N LEU A 56 1.73 -20.69 -14.08
CA LEU A 56 2.51 -20.71 -12.84
C LEU A 56 3.85 -21.42 -13.04
N SER A 57 4.93 -20.87 -12.49
CA SER A 57 6.27 -21.51 -12.56
C SER A 57 6.35 -22.83 -11.80
N PHE A 58 5.55 -22.99 -10.74
CA PHE A 58 5.52 -24.19 -9.90
C PHE A 58 4.09 -24.72 -9.78
N PRO A 59 3.63 -25.57 -10.73
CA PRO A 59 2.31 -26.19 -10.67
C PRO A 59 2.10 -26.92 -9.34
N GLY A 60 0.92 -26.76 -8.74
CA GLY A 60 0.55 -27.39 -7.46
C GLY A 60 0.99 -26.65 -6.18
N ALA A 61 1.91 -25.69 -6.29
CA ALA A 61 2.35 -24.85 -5.17
C ALA A 61 1.84 -23.39 -5.27
N GLY A 62 1.28 -23.00 -6.42
CA GLY A 62 0.77 -21.66 -6.67
C GLY A 62 -0.70 -21.66 -7.09
N ALA A 63 -1.32 -20.49 -6.97
CA ALA A 63 -2.65 -20.17 -7.50
C ALA A 63 -2.68 -18.71 -7.93
N ASP A 64 -3.51 -18.39 -8.93
CA ASP A 64 -3.81 -17.00 -9.25
C ASP A 64 -4.65 -16.40 -8.10
N GLY A 65 -4.33 -15.17 -7.71
CA GLY A 65 -5.05 -14.48 -6.65
C GLY A 65 -6.48 -14.08 -7.04
N GLU A 66 -7.31 -13.82 -6.04
CA GLU A 66 -8.65 -13.29 -6.25
C GLU A 66 -8.60 -11.84 -6.79
N GLY A 67 -9.50 -11.51 -7.73
CA GLY A 67 -9.54 -10.22 -8.42
C GLY A 67 -10.10 -9.06 -7.59
N ASP A 68 -10.05 -9.16 -6.26
CA ASP A 68 -10.60 -8.19 -5.31
C ASP A 68 -9.56 -7.62 -4.33
N ILE A 69 -8.28 -7.96 -4.48
CA ILE A 69 -7.20 -7.42 -3.64
C ILE A 69 -6.48 -6.27 -4.34
N ALA A 70 -6.46 -5.10 -3.71
CA ALA A 70 -5.53 -4.03 -4.04
C ALA A 70 -4.36 -4.00 -3.04
N VAL A 71 -3.18 -3.57 -3.49
CA VAL A 71 -1.96 -3.55 -2.68
C VAL A 71 -1.32 -2.17 -2.72
N ALA A 72 -0.97 -1.63 -1.56
CA ALA A 72 -0.03 -0.51 -1.45
C ALA A 72 1.31 -1.04 -0.91
N LEU A 73 2.42 -0.61 -1.51
CA LEU A 73 3.75 -0.94 -1.02
C LEU A 73 4.58 0.33 -0.94
N PHE A 74 5.14 0.62 0.22
CA PHE A 74 5.98 1.80 0.42
C PHE A 74 7.09 1.53 1.43
N THR A 75 8.13 2.37 1.46
CA THR A 75 9.29 2.19 2.34
C THR A 75 9.77 3.50 2.91
N PHE A 76 10.12 3.46 4.19
CA PHE A 76 10.84 4.53 4.89
C PHE A 76 12.28 4.10 5.19
N PRO A 77 13.24 5.03 5.22
CA PRO A 77 14.65 4.72 5.51
C PRO A 77 14.86 4.04 6.88
N ASP A 78 14.02 4.37 7.87
CA ASP A 78 14.10 3.85 9.23
C ASP A 78 12.78 4.02 10.00
N GLU A 79 12.74 3.54 11.24
CA GLU A 79 11.58 3.68 12.10
C GLU A 79 11.30 5.13 12.54
N GLU A 80 12.33 5.98 12.63
CA GLU A 80 12.17 7.37 13.07
C GLU A 80 11.39 8.16 12.03
N THR A 81 11.80 8.07 10.77
CA THR A 81 11.12 8.65 9.62
C THR A 81 9.71 8.08 9.44
N TYR A 82 9.51 6.77 9.62
CA TYR A 82 8.17 6.17 9.60
C TYR A 82 7.25 6.74 10.70
N ARG A 83 7.74 6.84 11.94
CA ARG A 83 6.97 7.43 13.05
C ARG A 83 6.68 8.92 12.81
N GLY A 84 7.66 9.66 12.30
CA GLY A 84 7.51 11.05 11.91
C GLY A 84 6.40 11.22 10.88
N TYR A 85 6.40 10.41 9.82
CA TYR A 85 5.30 10.36 8.84
C TYR A 85 3.94 10.14 9.52
N ARG A 86 3.83 9.14 10.40
CA ARG A 86 2.56 8.83 11.10
C ARG A 86 2.06 10.00 11.94
N ALA A 87 2.95 10.73 12.61
CA ALA A 87 2.60 11.92 13.36
C ALA A 87 2.17 13.06 12.43
N SER A 88 2.91 13.30 11.34
CA SER A 88 2.61 14.37 10.39
C SER A 88 1.25 14.20 9.70
N VAL A 89 0.93 12.99 9.20
CA VAL A 89 -0.36 12.74 8.54
C VAL A 89 -1.55 12.79 9.50
N ALA A 90 -1.33 12.70 10.81
CA ALA A 90 -2.42 12.90 11.77
C ALA A 90 -2.91 14.36 11.81
N ALA A 91 -2.05 15.31 11.41
CA ALA A 91 -2.36 16.74 11.38
C ALA A 91 -2.44 17.33 9.95
N ASP A 92 -2.07 16.57 8.92
CA ASP A 92 -2.12 17.04 7.52
C ASP A 92 -3.58 17.27 7.06
N PRO A 93 -3.91 18.44 6.49
CA PRO A 93 -5.26 18.74 6.01
C PRO A 93 -5.82 17.76 4.96
N ASP A 94 -4.98 17.24 4.06
CA ASP A 94 -5.41 16.31 3.01
C ASP A 94 -5.74 14.93 3.61
N SER A 95 -4.97 14.51 4.62
CA SER A 95 -5.25 13.29 5.40
C SER A 95 -6.55 13.42 6.19
N ILE A 96 -6.77 14.57 6.84
CA ILE A 96 -8.02 14.86 7.56
C ILE A 96 -9.21 14.85 6.61
N ALA A 97 -9.09 15.50 5.45
CA ALA A 97 -10.14 15.52 4.42
C ALA A 97 -10.44 14.13 3.87
N ALA A 98 -9.42 13.31 3.61
CA ALA A 98 -9.60 11.92 3.18
C ALA A 98 -10.28 11.07 4.26
N ASN A 99 -9.87 11.18 5.52
CA ASN A 99 -10.51 10.47 6.63
C ASN A 99 -11.96 10.92 6.85
N ALA A 100 -12.27 12.21 6.69
CA ALA A 100 -13.65 12.69 6.74
C ALA A 100 -14.49 12.13 5.58
N ARG A 101 -13.92 12.06 4.38
CA ARG A 101 -14.60 11.55 3.18
C ARG A 101 -14.86 10.04 3.21
N PHE A 102 -13.89 9.26 3.69
CA PHE A 102 -13.90 7.80 3.57
C PHE A 102 -14.02 7.07 4.91
N GLY A 103 -13.87 7.74 6.06
CA GLY A 103 -13.76 7.08 7.36
C GLY A 103 -15.04 6.39 7.83
N ALA A 104 -16.21 6.98 7.56
CA ALA A 104 -17.50 6.39 7.93
C ALA A 104 -17.90 5.22 7.02
N ASP A 105 -17.47 5.26 5.75
CA ASP A 105 -17.77 4.25 4.74
C ASP A 105 -16.56 4.01 3.83
N PRO A 106 -15.56 3.23 4.29
CA PRO A 106 -14.33 3.02 3.55
C PRO A 106 -14.57 2.39 2.17
N PRO A 107 -13.76 2.70 1.14
CA PRO A 107 -13.89 2.14 -0.20
C PRO A 107 -13.33 0.70 -0.30
N PHE A 108 -13.27 -0.03 0.81
CA PHE A 108 -12.81 -1.41 0.94
C PHE A 108 -13.54 -2.09 2.09
N LYS A 109 -13.64 -3.42 2.05
CA LYS A 109 -14.31 -4.24 3.08
C LYS A 109 -13.42 -4.49 4.30
N SER A 110 -12.12 -4.63 4.08
CA SER A 110 -11.12 -4.90 5.11
C SER A 110 -9.73 -4.56 4.59
N TYR A 111 -8.77 -4.36 5.49
CA TYR A 111 -7.36 -4.25 5.13
C TYR A 111 -6.45 -4.91 6.16
N GLU A 112 -5.28 -5.35 5.73
CA GLU A 112 -4.19 -5.86 6.59
C GLU A 112 -2.87 -5.15 6.26
N ARG A 113 -1.96 -5.09 7.23
CA ARG A 113 -0.64 -4.48 7.07
C ARG A 113 0.45 -5.47 7.44
N LEU A 114 1.47 -5.57 6.60
CA LEU A 114 2.66 -6.37 6.83
C LEU A 114 3.88 -5.45 6.79
N PHE A 115 4.73 -5.57 7.81
CA PHE A 115 6.00 -4.86 7.87
C PHE A 115 7.13 -5.81 7.46
N LEU A 116 7.89 -5.39 6.46
CA LEU A 116 8.85 -6.19 5.72
C LEU A 116 10.22 -5.54 5.80
N ARG A 117 11.26 -6.37 5.70
CA ARG A 117 12.63 -5.92 5.49
C ARG A 117 13.04 -6.26 4.05
N PRO A 118 13.46 -5.28 3.24
CA PRO A 118 13.96 -5.56 1.90
C PRO A 118 15.26 -6.38 1.98
N LEU A 119 15.41 -7.33 1.06
CA LEU A 119 16.70 -7.97 0.83
C LEU A 119 17.58 -7.07 -0.04
N PRO A 120 18.91 -7.04 0.17
CA PRO A 120 19.82 -6.34 -0.70
C PRO A 120 19.67 -6.85 -2.15
N ARG A 121 19.62 -5.94 -3.12
CA ARG A 121 19.79 -6.32 -4.53
C ARG A 121 21.27 -6.61 -4.74
N GLY A 122 21.62 -7.88 -4.92
CA GLY A 122 22.95 -8.25 -5.39
C GLY A 122 23.14 -7.73 -6.81
N TYR A 123 24.27 -7.08 -7.08
CA TYR A 123 24.75 -6.83 -8.43
C TYR A 123 25.74 -7.93 -8.81
#